data_AF-A0A382HE80-F1
#
_entry.id   AF-A0A382HE80-F1
#
_cell.length_a   1.000
_cell.length_b   1.000
_cell.length_c   1.000
_cell.angle_alpha   90.00
_cell.angle_beta   90.00
_cell.angle_gamma   90.00
#
_symmetry.space_group_name_H-M   'P 1'
#
loop_
_entity.id
_entity.type
_entity.pdbx_description
1 polymer ?
#
loop_
_entity_poly.entity_id
_entity_poly.type
_entity_poly.pdbx_seq_one_letter_code
_entity_poly.pdbx_strand_id
1 'polypeptide(L)'
;MEVMLANAPFTHDVSSWDISNVSYMDLMFGSSNDLSDEVECALQAAFQSNDAWPYVWCVDCAGVPAGDAADDSCGVCSGGTSGHEVDSDQDCNGECFGGATIDDCDDCVDPDDFNGAQDCTGVCDGPGALDGNDACCASGTLD
;
A
#
# COMPACT_ATOMS: atom_id res chain seq x y z
N MET A 1 8.17 38.09 20.39
CA MET A 1 9.16 37.21 19.76
C MET A 1 8.32 36.26 18.93
N GLU A 2 8.18 36.52 17.63
CA GLU A 2 7.12 35.92 16.80
C GLU A 2 7.64 34.83 15.87
N VAL A 3 8.96 34.62 15.80
CA VAL A 3 9.56 33.66 14.87
C VAL A 3 10.76 33.04 15.57
N MET A 4 10.72 31.73 15.79
CA MET A 4 11.75 31.00 16.54
C MET A 4 12.71 30.24 15.62
N LEU A 5 12.21 29.77 14.47
CA LEU A 5 12.93 28.83 13.60
C LEU A 5 12.97 29.24 12.12
N ALA A 6 12.49 30.42 11.72
CA ALA A 6 12.56 30.82 10.32
C ALA A 6 14.01 30.88 9.82
N ASN A 7 14.29 30.16 8.73
CA ASN A 7 15.59 30.02 8.06
C ASN A 7 16.66 29.25 8.85
N ALA A 8 16.29 28.47 9.87
CA ALA A 8 17.21 27.52 10.48
C ALA A 8 17.21 26.21 9.67
N PRO A 9 18.37 25.65 9.28
CA PRO A 9 18.44 24.28 8.77
C PRO A 9 18.10 23.35 9.93
N PHE A 10 16.84 22.95 10.03
CA PHE A 10 16.35 22.12 11.12
C PHE A 10 16.61 20.64 10.77
N THR A 11 17.63 20.06 11.38
CA THR A 11 18.06 18.66 11.15
C THR A 11 18.12 17.83 12.44
N HIS A 12 17.53 18.34 13.52
CA HIS A 12 17.66 17.74 14.85
C HIS A 12 16.38 17.00 15.24
N ASP A 13 16.56 15.85 15.89
CA ASP A 13 15.48 15.05 16.47
C ASP A 13 14.79 15.81 17.61
N VAL A 14 13.49 16.04 17.48
CA VAL A 14 12.61 16.72 18.45
C VAL A 14 11.69 15.77 19.22
N SER A 15 11.78 14.47 18.96
CA SER A 15 10.91 13.47 19.61
C SER A 15 11.01 13.47 21.14
N SER A 16 12.09 14.04 21.69
CA SER A 16 12.34 14.15 23.13
C SER A 16 11.84 15.47 23.77
N TRP A 17 11.30 16.40 22.99
CA TRP A 17 10.87 17.69 23.51
C TRP A 17 9.51 17.58 24.21
N ASP A 18 9.50 17.88 25.51
CA ASP A 18 8.25 18.05 26.26
C ASP A 18 7.64 19.42 25.96
N ILE A 19 6.61 19.41 25.13
CA ILE A 19 5.85 20.60 24.74
C ILE A 19 4.53 20.74 25.50
N SER A 20 4.25 19.92 26.51
CA SER A 20 2.93 19.85 27.18
C SER A 20 2.46 21.17 27.82
N ASN A 21 3.39 22.06 28.14
CA ASN A 21 3.11 23.36 28.76
C ASN A 21 3.15 24.53 27.76
N VAL A 22 3.41 24.28 26.48
CA VAL A 22 3.46 25.33 25.46
C VAL A 22 2.03 25.67 25.04
N SER A 23 1.63 26.93 25.21
CA SER A 23 0.27 27.40 24.94
C SER A 23 0.14 28.25 23.67
N TYR A 24 1.25 28.55 22.99
CA TYR A 24 1.29 29.34 21.75
C TYR A 24 2.40 28.81 20.86
N MET A 25 2.03 28.25 19.70
CA MET A 25 2.96 27.78 18.66
C MET A 25 2.74 28.47 17.31
N ASP A 26 1.89 29.51 17.31
CA ASP A 26 1.69 30.34 16.13
C ASP A 26 3.02 30.91 15.65
N LEU A 27 3.23 30.85 14.33
CA LEU A 27 4.37 31.46 13.64
C LEU A 27 5.76 30.89 14.03
N MET A 28 5.85 29.72 14.69
CA MET A 28 7.14 29.12 15.07
C MET A 28 8.11 28.99 13.88
N PHE A 29 7.59 28.55 12.73
CA PHE A 29 8.31 28.40 11.47
C PHE A 29 8.12 29.60 10.53
N GLY A 30 7.38 30.64 10.94
CA GLY A 30 7.00 31.76 10.09
C GLY A 30 6.32 31.30 8.80
N SER A 31 6.62 31.98 7.69
CA SER A 31 6.23 31.58 6.32
C SER A 31 7.26 30.66 5.66
N SER A 32 8.03 29.86 6.42
CA SER A 32 9.02 28.97 5.81
C SER A 32 8.33 27.82 5.09
N ASN A 33 8.50 27.76 3.77
CA ASN A 33 7.98 26.70 2.90
C ASN A 33 9.11 25.73 2.49
N ASP A 34 10.23 25.73 3.21
CA ASP A 34 11.51 25.10 2.82
C ASP A 34 11.89 23.93 3.75
N LEU A 35 10.94 23.41 4.54
CA LEU A 35 11.14 22.16 5.26
C LEU A 35 10.97 20.99 4.27
N SER A 36 11.78 19.93 4.42
CA SER A 36 11.55 18.71 3.65
C SER A 36 10.40 17.91 4.24
N ASP A 37 9.69 17.13 3.43
CA ASP A 37 8.58 16.25 3.85
C ASP A 37 8.93 15.43 5.11
N GLU A 38 10.17 14.93 5.21
CA GLU A 38 10.61 14.16 6.39
C GLU A 38 10.64 14.98 7.69
N VAL A 39 11.03 16.26 7.63
CA VAL A 39 11.03 17.14 8.79
C VAL A 39 9.61 17.56 9.15
N GLU A 40 8.78 17.81 8.14
CA GLU A 40 7.35 18.09 8.33
C GLU A 40 6.63 16.93 9.04
N CYS A 41 6.87 15.69 8.60
CA CYS A 41 6.32 14.49 9.26
C CYS A 41 6.84 14.32 10.68
N ALA A 42 8.15 14.52 10.92
CA ALA A 42 8.72 14.40 12.25
C ALA A 42 8.13 15.44 13.23
N LEU A 43 7.92 16.68 12.77
CA LEU A 43 7.29 17.73 13.55
C LEU A 43 5.82 17.43 13.84
N GLN A 44 5.06 16.98 12.82
CA GLN A 44 3.67 16.59 12.99
C GLN A 44 3.56 15.47 14.04
N ALA A 45 4.34 14.39 13.90
CA ALA A 45 4.30 13.26 14.84
C ALA A 45 4.65 13.68 16.28
N ALA A 46 5.64 14.56 16.45
CA ALA A 46 6.05 15.03 17.77
C ALA A 46 5.03 16.00 18.41
N PHE A 47 4.44 16.89 17.61
CA PHE A 47 3.72 18.05 18.16
C PHE A 47 2.19 17.96 18.05
N GLN A 48 1.64 17.05 17.25
CA GLN A 48 0.19 16.91 17.04
C GLN A 48 -0.64 16.64 18.31
N SER A 49 0.00 16.18 19.38
CA SER A 49 -0.68 15.93 20.67
C SER A 49 -0.95 17.22 21.48
N ASN A 50 -0.36 18.35 21.09
CA ASN A 50 -0.59 19.63 21.74
C ASN A 50 -1.64 20.44 20.97
N ASP A 51 -2.73 20.81 21.64
CA ASP A 51 -3.84 21.60 21.07
C ASP A 51 -3.42 22.98 20.53
N ALA A 52 -2.26 23.52 20.96
CA ALA A 52 -1.72 24.78 20.47
C ALA A 52 -0.95 24.64 19.14
N TRP A 53 -0.72 23.42 18.64
CA TRP A 53 -0.03 23.16 17.37
C TRP A 53 -0.96 23.51 16.18
N PRO A 54 -0.65 24.56 15.39
CA PRO A 54 -1.60 25.08 14.40
C PRO A 54 -1.43 24.45 13.00
N TYR A 55 -0.45 23.56 12.83
CA TYR A 55 -0.08 23.02 11.53
C TYR A 55 -0.63 21.59 11.36
N VAL A 56 -1.09 21.29 10.15
CA VAL A 56 -1.38 19.92 9.70
C VAL A 56 -0.40 19.65 8.57
N TRP A 57 0.80 19.25 8.96
CA TRP A 57 1.87 18.91 8.03
C TRP A 57 1.98 17.40 7.94
N CYS A 58 2.33 16.89 6.76
CA CYS A 58 2.39 15.45 6.51
C CYS A 58 1.09 14.70 6.88
N VAL A 59 0.17 14.69 5.92
CA VAL A 59 -0.94 13.73 5.92
C VAL A 59 -0.53 12.52 5.11
N ASP A 60 -0.95 11.34 5.56
CA ASP A 60 -0.85 10.13 4.77
C ASP A 60 -1.80 10.20 3.55
N CYS A 61 -1.76 9.22 2.65
CA CYS A 61 -2.63 9.26 1.46
C CYS A 61 -4.13 9.21 1.82
N ALA A 62 -4.50 8.75 3.02
CA ALA A 62 -5.87 8.72 3.53
C ALA A 62 -6.27 10.06 4.21
N GLY A 63 -5.39 11.06 4.19
CA GLY A 63 -5.61 12.37 4.79
C GLY A 63 -5.44 12.38 6.31
N VAL A 64 -4.84 11.34 6.89
CA VAL A 64 -4.60 11.24 8.33
C VAL A 64 -3.26 11.89 8.67
N PRO A 65 -3.24 12.90 9.55
CA PRO A 65 -2.00 13.51 10.01
C PRO A 65 -1.10 12.48 10.69
N ALA A 66 0.16 12.38 10.24
CA ALA A 66 1.10 11.35 10.68
C ALA A 66 0.50 9.92 10.66
N GLY A 67 -0.36 9.64 9.69
CA GLY A 67 -0.89 8.30 9.44
C GLY A 67 0.10 7.39 8.71
N ASP A 68 -0.22 6.10 8.67
CA ASP A 68 0.65 5.05 8.10
C ASP A 68 0.21 4.60 6.69
N ALA A 69 -0.85 5.18 6.11
CA ALA A 69 -1.31 4.79 4.78
C ALA A 69 -0.39 5.35 3.67
N ALA A 70 -0.09 4.52 2.67
CA ALA A 70 0.74 4.91 1.54
C ALA A 70 0.12 4.42 0.23
N ASP A 71 0.42 5.11 -0.87
CA ASP A 71 0.08 4.60 -2.20
C ASP A 71 0.88 3.31 -2.45
N ASP A 72 0.20 2.24 -2.83
CA ASP A 72 0.82 0.96 -3.16
C ASP A 72 1.28 0.87 -4.62
N SER A 73 1.63 -0.32 -5.09
CA SER A 73 2.15 -0.53 -6.45
C SER A 73 1.13 -0.21 -7.54
N CYS A 74 -0.16 -0.16 -7.18
CA CYS A 74 -1.27 0.18 -8.08
C CYS A 74 -1.66 1.66 -8.00
N GLY A 75 -0.97 2.45 -7.17
CA GLY A 75 -1.30 3.84 -6.92
C GLY A 75 -2.58 4.02 -6.11
N VAL A 76 -2.99 2.98 -5.37
CA VAL A 76 -4.13 3.03 -4.47
C VAL A 76 -3.64 3.26 -3.06
N CYS A 77 -4.32 4.16 -2.34
CA CYS A 77 -3.99 4.44 -0.95
C CYS A 77 -4.32 3.23 -0.07
N SER A 78 -3.29 2.57 0.46
CA SER A 78 -3.38 1.29 1.17
C SER A 78 -2.67 1.32 2.53
N GLY A 79 -3.11 0.45 3.43
CA GLY A 79 -2.62 0.38 4.82
C GLY A 79 -3.24 1.42 5.76
N GLY A 80 -2.74 1.46 7.00
CA GLY A 80 -3.20 2.41 8.03
C GLY A 80 -4.73 2.41 8.20
N THR A 81 -5.34 3.57 7.99
CA THR A 81 -6.80 3.78 8.06
C THR A 81 -7.48 3.92 6.70
N SER A 82 -6.80 3.61 5.59
CA SER A 82 -7.41 3.74 4.25
C SER A 82 -8.56 2.77 4.03
N GLY A 83 -8.58 1.67 4.80
CA GLY A 83 -9.53 0.57 4.61
C GLY A 83 -9.20 -0.32 3.43
N HIS A 84 -8.00 -0.17 2.86
CA HIS A 84 -7.52 -0.92 1.71
C HIS A 84 -6.26 -1.72 2.10
N GLU A 85 -6.22 -3.01 1.80
CA GLU A 85 -5.02 -3.83 2.03
C GLU A 85 -4.00 -3.58 0.92
N VAL A 86 -2.72 -3.59 1.27
CA VAL A 86 -1.62 -3.30 0.33
C VAL A 86 -1.63 -4.29 -0.83
N ASP A 87 -1.59 -3.75 -2.06
CA ASP A 87 -1.58 -4.51 -3.32
C ASP A 87 -2.78 -5.47 -3.47
N SER A 88 -3.88 -5.25 -2.73
CA SER A 88 -5.09 -6.09 -2.83
C SER A 88 -5.87 -5.91 -4.13
N ASP A 89 -5.53 -4.88 -4.92
CA ASP A 89 -5.99 -4.69 -6.30
C ASP A 89 -5.18 -5.50 -7.32
N GLN A 90 -4.07 -6.12 -6.92
CA GLN A 90 -3.28 -6.96 -7.82
C GLN A 90 -3.94 -8.33 -7.99
N ASP A 91 -4.02 -8.77 -9.23
CA ASP A 91 -4.33 -10.14 -9.54
C ASP A 91 -3.12 -11.06 -9.29
N CYS A 92 -3.28 -12.37 -9.48
CA CYS A 92 -2.19 -13.32 -9.21
C CYS A 92 -0.96 -13.18 -10.13
N ASN A 93 -1.07 -12.43 -11.23
CA ASN A 93 0.05 -12.09 -12.12
C ASN A 93 0.73 -10.76 -11.72
N GLY A 94 0.27 -10.13 -10.64
CA GLY A 94 0.72 -8.80 -10.22
C GLY A 94 0.18 -7.68 -11.11
N GLU A 95 -0.85 -7.94 -11.93
CA GLU A 95 -1.50 -6.90 -12.71
C GLU A 95 -2.51 -6.15 -11.84
N CYS A 96 -2.28 -4.85 -11.67
CA CYS A 96 -3.20 -3.96 -10.97
C CYS A 96 -4.55 -3.89 -11.68
N PHE A 97 -5.62 -4.12 -10.92
CA PHE A 97 -6.99 -4.21 -11.44
C PHE A 97 -7.14 -5.30 -12.53
N GLY A 98 -6.25 -6.29 -12.51
CA GLY A 98 -6.28 -7.45 -13.38
C GLY A 98 -7.39 -8.42 -12.99
N GLY A 99 -7.64 -9.39 -13.87
CA GLY A 99 -8.70 -10.37 -13.70
C GLY A 99 -8.20 -11.77 -13.33
N ALA A 100 -6.89 -12.02 -13.36
CA ALA A 100 -6.36 -13.36 -13.18
C ALA A 100 -6.60 -13.89 -11.77
N THR A 101 -6.99 -15.15 -11.66
CA THR A 101 -7.27 -15.79 -10.37
C THR A 101 -6.45 -17.04 -10.21
N ILE A 102 -6.19 -17.42 -8.96
CA ILE A 102 -5.64 -18.73 -8.63
C ILE A 102 -6.73 -19.79 -8.85
N ASP A 103 -6.40 -20.83 -9.61
CA ASP A 103 -7.28 -21.96 -9.87
C ASP A 103 -7.12 -23.13 -8.87
N ASP A 104 -7.81 -24.24 -9.13
CA ASP A 104 -7.73 -25.48 -8.34
C ASP A 104 -6.36 -26.18 -8.43
N CYS A 105 -5.52 -25.77 -9.39
CA CYS A 105 -4.16 -26.25 -9.61
C CYS A 105 -3.10 -25.34 -8.99
N ASP A 106 -3.51 -24.33 -8.23
CA ASP A 106 -2.66 -23.26 -7.70
C ASP A 106 -1.97 -22.41 -8.80
N ASP A 107 -2.49 -22.44 -10.03
CA ASP A 107 -1.98 -21.68 -11.16
C ASP A 107 -2.70 -20.34 -11.30
N CYS A 108 -1.96 -19.32 -11.76
CA CYS A 108 -2.55 -18.03 -12.07
C CYS A 108 -3.10 -18.01 -13.51
N VAL A 109 -4.43 -17.97 -13.63
CA VAL A 109 -5.12 -18.15 -14.92
C VAL A 109 -6.18 -17.09 -15.17
N ASP A 110 -6.58 -16.93 -16.44
CA ASP A 110 -7.78 -16.19 -16.81
C ASP A 110 -9.02 -16.97 -16.30
N PRO A 111 -9.98 -16.34 -15.60
CA PRO A 111 -11.21 -16.99 -15.16
C PRO A 111 -12.02 -17.66 -16.29
N ASP A 112 -11.88 -17.21 -17.54
CA ASP A 112 -12.52 -17.83 -18.70
C ASP A 112 -11.86 -19.18 -19.09
N ASP A 113 -10.62 -19.44 -18.64
CA ASP A 113 -9.86 -20.68 -18.85
C ASP A 113 -9.39 -21.30 -17.51
N PHE A 114 -10.28 -21.29 -16.52
CA PHE A 114 -9.97 -21.65 -15.12
C PHE A 114 -9.40 -23.07 -14.91
N ASN A 115 -9.63 -24.01 -15.84
CA ASN A 115 -9.17 -25.40 -15.72
C ASN A 115 -8.21 -25.80 -16.85
N GLY A 116 -7.56 -24.83 -17.52
CA GLY A 116 -6.67 -25.10 -18.66
C GLY A 116 -5.50 -26.03 -18.32
N ALA A 117 -5.03 -26.03 -17.06
CA ALA A 117 -3.98 -26.91 -16.56
C ALA A 117 -4.48 -28.31 -16.15
N GLN A 118 -5.81 -28.51 -16.02
CA GLN A 118 -6.37 -29.82 -15.71
C GLN A 118 -6.41 -30.70 -16.96
N ASP A 119 -5.95 -31.93 -16.79
CA ASP A 119 -6.18 -32.96 -17.79
C ASP A 119 -7.66 -33.35 -17.84
N CYS A 120 -8.04 -34.16 -18.84
CA CYS A 120 -9.44 -34.57 -19.01
C CYS A 120 -9.97 -35.48 -17.88
N THR A 121 -9.14 -35.87 -16.91
CA THR A 121 -9.52 -36.59 -15.68
C THR A 121 -9.64 -35.66 -14.46
N GLY A 122 -9.39 -34.36 -14.63
CA GLY A 122 -9.40 -33.37 -13.55
C GLY A 122 -8.11 -33.37 -12.73
N VAL A 123 -7.00 -33.90 -13.27
CA VAL A 123 -5.69 -33.89 -12.62
C VAL A 123 -4.85 -32.78 -13.22
N CYS A 124 -4.42 -31.85 -12.38
CA CYS A 124 -3.49 -30.77 -12.74
C CYS A 124 -2.19 -31.35 -13.31
N ASP A 125 -1.73 -30.82 -14.45
CA ASP A 125 -0.56 -31.32 -15.20
C ASP A 125 -0.57 -32.84 -15.44
N GLY A 126 -1.76 -33.42 -15.49
CA GLY A 126 -1.95 -34.85 -15.62
C GLY A 126 -1.68 -35.35 -17.05
N PRO A 127 -1.41 -36.66 -17.22
CA PRO A 127 -1.14 -37.24 -18.53
C PRO A 127 -2.39 -37.37 -19.41
N GLY A 128 -3.60 -37.10 -18.91
CA GLY A 128 -4.85 -37.26 -19.63
C GLY A 128 -4.93 -36.40 -20.90
N ALA A 129 -5.13 -37.03 -22.05
CA ALA A 129 -5.29 -36.32 -23.32
C ALA A 129 -6.63 -36.67 -23.98
N LEU A 130 -7.25 -35.70 -24.64
CA LEU A 130 -8.39 -35.94 -25.52
C LEU A 130 -7.91 -36.58 -26.83
N ASP A 131 -8.62 -37.62 -27.28
CA ASP A 131 -8.44 -38.18 -28.62
C ASP A 131 -9.20 -37.36 -29.69
N GLY A 132 -9.11 -37.78 -30.95
CA GLY A 132 -9.82 -37.12 -32.06
C GLY A 132 -11.35 -37.21 -32.01
N ASN A 133 -11.93 -37.86 -31.01
CA ASN A 133 -13.38 -37.98 -30.76
C ASN A 133 -13.79 -37.36 -29.41
N ASP A 134 -12.93 -36.53 -28.79
CA ASP A 134 -13.12 -35.95 -27.45
C ASP A 134 -13.22 -37.00 -26.32
N ALA A 135 -12.70 -38.22 -26.51
CA ALA A 135 -12.60 -39.21 -25.45
C ALA A 135 -11.33 -39.00 -24.62
N CYS A 136 -11.46 -39.03 -23.29
CA CYS A 136 -10.32 -38.87 -22.38
C CYS A 136 -9.50 -40.17 -22.23
N CYS A 137 -8.23 -40.12 -22.60
CA CYS A 137 -7.27 -41.21 -22.38
C CYS A 137 -6.42 -40.93 -21.12
N ALA A 138 -6.80 -41.51 -19.97
CA ALA A 138 -6.14 -41.30 -18.68
C ALA A 138 -4.64 -41.72 -18.62
N SER A 139 -4.14 -42.47 -19.60
CA SER A 139 -2.72 -42.90 -19.66
C SER A 139 -1.83 -42.00 -20.52
N GLY A 140 -2.38 -40.97 -21.19
CA GLY A 140 -1.64 -40.13 -22.14
C GLY A 140 -1.17 -40.86 -23.40
N THR A 141 -1.68 -42.07 -23.64
CA THR A 141 -1.38 -42.89 -24.82
C THR A 141 -2.70 -43.32 -25.45
N LEU A 142 -2.93 -42.95 -26.70
CA LEU A 142 -4.00 -43.52 -27.53
C LEU A 142 -3.70 -45.02 -27.69
N ASP A 143 -4.57 -45.89 -27.18
CA ASP A 143 -4.54 -47.34 -27.45
C ASP A 143 -5.33 -47.66 -28.73
#